data_AF-A0A840F6R6-F1
#
_entry.id   AF-A0A840F6R6-F1
#
_cell.length_a   1.000
_cell.length_b   1.000
_cell.length_c   1.000
_cell.angle_alpha   90.00
_cell.angle_beta   90.00
_cell.angle_gamma   90.00
#
_symmetry.space_group_name_H-M   'P 1'
#
loop_
_entity.id
_entity.type
_entity.pdbx_description
1 polymer ?
#
loop_
_entity_poly.entity_id
_entity_poly.type
_entity_poly.pdbx_seq_one_letter_code
_entity_poly.pdbx_strand_id
1 'polypeptide(L)' 'MIYSKRIWESVSEVELATMGWVHWWNTSRLHEALGYRTPANVEATYTHTTTTATV' A
#
# COMPACT_ATOMS: atom_id res chain seq x y z
N MET A 1 -5.77 9.92 -2.05
CA MET A 1 -6.62 10.71 -1.13
C MET A 1 -7.99 10.06 -1.15
N ILE A 2 -8.41 9.36 -0.09
CA ILE A 2 -9.80 8.85 -0.04
C ILE A 2 -10.67 10.04 0.30
N TYR A 3 -11.54 10.43 -0.61
CA TYR A 3 -12.61 11.34 -0.29
C TYR A 3 -13.71 10.51 0.37
N SER A 4 -14.11 10.89 1.59
CA SER A 4 -15.32 10.35 2.22
C SER A 4 -16.53 10.92 1.48
N LYS A 5 -16.85 10.40 0.29
CA LYS A 5 -18.10 10.70 -0.41
C LYS A 5 -19.25 10.02 0.34
N ARG A 6 -20.26 10.81 0.71
CA ARG A 6 -21.47 10.33 1.43
C ARG A 6 -22.37 9.43 0.55
N ILE A 7 -22.23 9.51 -0.76
CA ILE A 7 -22.95 8.72 -1.75
C ILE A 7 -21.96 8.36 -2.86
N TRP A 8 -21.85 7.07 -3.16
CA TRP A 8 -21.08 6.55 -4.30
C TRP A 8 -22.03 6.30 -5.45
N GLU A 9 -21.69 6.74 -6.66
CA GLU A 9 -22.60 6.65 -7.81
C GLU A 9 -22.60 5.26 -8.43
N SER A 10 -21.51 4.49 -8.22
CA SER A 10 -21.40 3.10 -8.67
C SER A 10 -20.40 2.29 -7.84
N VAL A 11 -20.47 0.96 -7.95
CA VAL A 11 -19.49 0.04 -7.33
C VAL A 11 -18.08 0.30 -7.87
N SER A 12 -17.95 0.64 -9.16
CA SER A 12 -16.66 0.93 -9.79
C SER A 12 -15.96 2.16 -9.19
N GLU A 13 -16.70 3.18 -8.73
CA GLU A 13 -16.10 4.31 -8.01
C GLU A 13 -15.52 3.88 -6.65
N VAL A 14 -16.22 3.00 -5.93
CA VAL A 14 -15.76 2.46 -4.65
C VAL A 14 -14.50 1.62 -4.85
N GLU A 15 -14.48 0.78 -5.89
CA GLU A 15 -13.31 -0.01 -6.26
C GLU A 15 -12.12 0.88 -6.58
N LEU A 16 -12.31 1.94 -7.38
CA LEU A 16 -11.25 2.88 -7.72
C LEU A 16 -10.74 3.64 -6.48
N ALA A 17 -11.64 4.11 -5.61
CA ALA A 17 -11.27 4.79 -4.38
C ALA A 17 -10.51 3.87 -3.42
N THR A 18 -10.93 2.60 -3.33
CA THR A 18 -10.26 1.58 -2.51
C THR A 18 -8.89 1.25 -3.09
N MET A 19 -8.78 1.05 -4.41
CA MET A 19 -7.50 0.80 -5.08
C MET A 19 -6.54 1.98 -4.88
N GLY A 20 -7.04 3.22 -5.00
CA GLY A 20 -6.25 4.42 -4.71
C GLY A 20 -5.80 4.52 -3.25
N TRP A 21 -6.64 4.08 -2.31
CA TRP A 21 -6.27 4.01 -0.90
C TRP A 21 -5.19 2.97 -0.63
N VAL A 22 -5.41 1.74 -1.08
CA VAL A 22 -4.46 0.63 -0.91
C VAL A 22 -3.11 0.99 -1.53
N HIS A 23 -3.12 1.58 -2.72
CA HIS A 23 -1.90 2.06 -3.36
C HIS A 23 -1.16 3.06 -2.47
N TRP A 24 -1.84 4.12 -2.01
CA TRP A 24 -1.22 5.12 -1.13
C TRP A 24 -0.70 4.52 0.17
N TRP A 25 -1.45 3.61 0.80
CA TRP A 25 -1.05 2.93 2.02
C TRP A 25 0.23 2.12 1.83
N ASN A 26 0.34 1.40 0.71
CA ASN A 26 1.47 0.52 0.44
C ASN A 26 2.71 1.27 -0.06
N THR A 27 2.56 2.35 -0.84
CA THR A 27 3.68 2.99 -1.56
C THR A 27 4.11 4.33 -0.99
N SER A 28 3.22 5.02 -0.28
CA SER A 28 3.44 6.43 0.08
C SER A 28 3.32 6.69 1.59
N ARG A 29 2.54 5.89 2.31
CA ARG A 29 2.40 6.04 3.76
C ARG A 29 3.64 5.51 4.47
N LEU A 30 4.23 6.34 5.33
CA LEU A 30 5.32 5.93 6.22
C LEU A 30 4.75 5.35 7.51
N HIS A 31 5.33 4.23 7.97
CA HIS A 31 4.93 3.57 9.20
C HIS A 31 6.06 3.65 10.22
N GLU A 32 5.78 4.24 11.38
CA GLU A 32 6.75 4.32 12.48
C GLU A 32 7.21 2.93 12.94
N ALA A 33 6.29 1.96 13.04
CA ALA A 33 6.59 0.57 13.35
C ALA A 33 7.49 -0.13 12.30
N LEU A 34 7.56 0.40 11.06
CA LEU A 34 8.46 -0.08 10.01
C LEU A 34 9.74 0.76 9.89
N GLY A 35 10.03 1.62 10.88
CA GLY A 35 11.18 2.51 10.87
C GLY A 35 11.05 3.65 9.85
N TYR A 36 9.85 4.21 9.70
CA TYR A 36 9.51 5.23 8.69
C TYR A 36 9.75 4.76 7.26
N ARG A 37 9.45 3.48 7.00
CA ARG A 37 9.46 2.89 5.66
C ARG A 37 8.04 2.57 5.24
N THR A 38 7.84 2.48 3.93
CA THR A 38 6.58 2.04 3.34
C THR A 38 6.53 0.50 3.38
N PRO A 39 5.34 -0.10 3.46
CA PRO A 39 5.18 -1.56 3.39
C PRO A 39 5.87 -2.16 2.15
N ALA A 40 5.71 -1.54 0.97
CA ALA A 40 6.34 -2.00 -0.26
C ALA A 40 7.88 -2.03 -0.16
N ASN A 41 8.50 -1.07 0.52
CA ASN A 41 9.95 -1.05 0.72
C ASN A 41 10.40 -2.20 1.63
N VAL A 42 9.62 -2.52 2.66
CA VAL A 42 9.91 -3.63 3.58
C VAL A 42 9.77 -4.97 2.85
N GLU A 43 8.69 -5.17 2.10
CA GLU A 43 8.48 -6.37 1.29
C GLU A 43 9.56 -6.57 0.23
N ALA A 44 9.98 -5.49 -0.45
CA ALA A 44 11.08 -5.55 -1.42
C ALA A 44 12.40 -5.99 -0.76
N THR A 45 12.68 -5.49 0.44
CA THR A 45 13.86 -5.88 1.22
C THR A 45 13.79 -7.35 1.64
N TYR A 46 12.64 -7.79 2.16
CA TYR A 46 12.42 -9.18 2.58
C TYR A 46 12.52 -10.18 1.42
N THR A 47 11.97 -9.82 0.26
CA THR A 47 12.07 -10.62 -0.97
C THR A 47 13.52 -10.74 -1.42
N HIS A 48 14.30 -9.65 -1.37
CA HIS A 48 15.72 -9.69 -1.71
C HIS A 48 16.53 -10.59 -0.76
N THR A 49 16.30 -10.49 0.56
CA THR A 49 17.00 -11.35 1.54
C THR A 49 16.68 -12.84 1.37
N THR A 50 15.43 -13.17 1.01
CA THR A 50 15.03 -14.56 0.78
C THR A 50 15.66 -15.12 -0.49
N THR A 51 15.74 -14.33 -1.55
CA THR A 51 16.41 -14.70 -2.81
C THR A 51 17.93 -14.84 -2.62
N THR A 52 18.58 -13.98 -1.83
CA THR A 52 20.04 -14.08 -1.56
C THR A 52 20.39 -15.27 -0.64
N ALA A 53 19.46 -15.73 0.20
CA ALA A 53 19.68 -16.87 1.10
C ALA A 53 19.50 -18.26 0.43
N THR A 54 19.22 -18.30 -0.88
CA THR A 54 19.13 -19.54 -1.66
C THR A 54 20.33 -19.63 -2.62
N VAL A 55 21.48 -20.06 -2.09
CA VAL A 55 22.63 -20.58 -2.86
C VAL A 55 23.22 -21.80 -2.17
#